data_AF-A0AA89CBM6-F1
#
_entry.id   AF-A0AA89CBM6-F1
#
_cell.length_a   1.000
_cell.length_b   1.000
_cell.length_c   1.000
_cell.angle_alpha   90.00
_cell.angle_beta   90.00
_cell.angle_gamma   90.00
#
_symmetry.space_group_name_H-M   'P 1'
#
loop_
_entity.id
_entity.type
_entity.pdbx_description
1 polymer ?
#
loop_
_entity_poly.entity_id
_entity_poly.type
_entity_poly.pdbx_seq_one_letter_code
_entity_poly.pdbx_strand_id
1 'polypeptide(L)' 'WPVERNIKFPSKFEEEPVIAVGIRYMDAAQDTNVRVNAKATGVTKSGFTLRLETWSNTKLYCLGANWMACSKFS' A
#
# COMPACT_ATOMS: atom_id res chain seq x y z
N TRP A 1 -0.64 13.19 -4.97
CA TRP A 1 -0.22 11.79 -5.11
C TRP A 1 1.26 11.77 -5.48
N PRO A 2 2.10 10.93 -4.86
CA PRO A 2 1.77 9.78 -4.00
C PRO A 2 1.31 10.17 -2.58
N VAL A 3 0.70 9.22 -1.88
CA VAL A 3 0.50 9.25 -0.42
C VAL A 3 1.35 8.13 0.17
N GLU A 4 2.19 8.47 1.14
CA GLU A 4 3.04 7.52 1.86
C GLU A 4 2.69 7.51 3.35
N ARG A 5 2.67 6.31 3.94
CA ARG A 5 2.46 6.11 5.37
C ARG A 5 3.43 5.06 5.89
N ASN A 6 4.18 5.44 6.92
CA ASN A 6 5.05 4.51 7.62
C ASN A 6 4.23 3.70 8.61
N ILE A 7 4.21 2.38 8.41
CA ILE A 7 3.50 1.43 9.24
C ILE A 7 4.52 0.72 10.12
N LYS A 8 4.34 0.79 11.43
CA LYS A 8 5.11 0.00 12.40
C LYS A 8 4.32 -1.25 12.75
N PHE A 9 4.99 -2.39 12.74
CA PHE A 9 4.37 -3.61 13.26
C PHE A 9 4.29 -3.53 14.79
N PRO A 10 3.22 -4.05 15.40
CA PRO A 10 3.11 -4.12 16.87
C PRO A 10 4.27 -4.91 17.50
N SER A 11 4.74 -5.95 16.82
CA SER A 11 5.93 -6.74 17.17
C SER A 11 6.84 -6.87 15.95
N LYS A 12 8.15 -6.98 16.19
CA LYS A 12 9.11 -7.25 15.11
C LYS A 12 8.98 -8.71 14.64
N PHE A 13 9.17 -8.94 13.35
CA PHE A 13 9.35 -10.27 12.78
C PHE A 13 10.80 -10.72 12.90
N GLU A 14 11.04 -12.04 12.93
CA GLU A 14 12.40 -12.61 12.91
C GLU A 14 13.12 -12.33 11.60
N GLU A 15 12.41 -12.36 10.48
CA GLU A 15 12.91 -12.00 9.15
C GLU A 15 11.95 -11.04 8.45
N GLU A 16 12.38 -10.43 7.34
CA GLU A 16 11.50 -9.55 6.57
C GLU A 16 10.25 -10.30 6.09
N PRO A 17 9.04 -9.89 6.53
CA PRO A 17 7.81 -10.56 6.13
C PRO A 17 7.47 -10.26 4.67
N VAL A 18 6.64 -11.11 4.07
CA VAL A 18 5.98 -10.78 2.81
C VAL A 18 4.76 -9.91 3.12
N ILE A 19 4.62 -8.79 2.43
CA ILE A 19 3.49 -7.88 2.59
C ILE A 19 2.55 -8.01 1.40
N ALA A 20 1.32 -8.44 1.67
CA ALA A 20 0.22 -8.34 0.71
C ALA A 20 -0.50 -7.00 0.93
N VAL A 21 -0.74 -6.25 -0.15
CA VAL A 21 -1.50 -4.99 -0.14
C VAL A 21 -2.67 -5.12 -1.09
N GLY A 22 -3.86 -4.73 -0.63
CA GLY A 22 -5.08 -4.74 -1.44
C GLY A 22 -5.83 -3.42 -1.32
N ILE A 23 -6.34 -2.91 -2.45
CA ILE A 23 -7.20 -1.72 -2.46
C ILE A 23 -8.51 -2.06 -1.75
N ARG A 24 -8.91 -1.23 -0.78
CA ARG A 24 -10.13 -1.38 0.02
C ARG A 24 -11.29 -0.53 -0.51
N TYR A 25 -11.00 0.70 -0.92
CA TYR A 25 -11.98 1.62 -1.51
C TYR A 25 -11.30 2.56 -2.48
N MET A 26 -12.05 3.03 -3.47
CA MET A 26 -11.58 3.96 -4.50
C MET A 26 -12.76 4.81 -4.97
N ASP A 27 -12.56 6.13 -5.03
CA ASP A 27 -13.47 7.08 -5.65
C ASP A 27 -12.69 7.90 -6.68
N ALA A 28 -13.05 7.74 -7.95
CA ALA A 28 -12.36 8.30 -9.10
C ALA A 28 -13.36 8.91 -10.08
N ALA A 29 -12.95 10.00 -10.75
CA ALA A 29 -13.80 10.61 -11.76
C ALA A 29 -13.94 9.69 -12.98
N GLN A 30 -15.14 9.67 -13.56
CA GLN A 30 -15.47 8.85 -14.73
C GLN A 30 -14.86 9.36 -16.05
N ASP A 31 -14.41 10.62 -16.10
CA ASP A 31 -13.96 11.30 -17.32
C ASP A 31 -12.47 11.06 -17.65
N THR A 32 -11.78 10.24 -16.86
CA THR A 32 -10.37 9.90 -17.05
C THR A 32 -10.14 8.41 -16.77
N ASN A 33 -9.14 7.80 -17.41
CA ASN A 33 -8.82 6.40 -17.15
C ASN A 33 -8.38 6.22 -15.70
N VAL A 34 -8.91 5.19 -15.04
CA VAL A 34 -8.55 4.83 -13.66
C VAL A 34 -7.19 4.14 -13.67
N ARG A 35 -6.19 4.78 -13.05
CA ARG A 35 -4.84 4.24 -12.90
C ARG A 35 -4.38 4.40 -11.47
N VAL A 36 -4.36 3.31 -10.71
CA VAL A 36 -3.98 3.33 -9.29
C VAL A 36 -3.02 2.20 -8.98
N ASN A 37 -2.16 2.41 -8.00
CA ASN A 37 -1.28 1.39 -7.47
C ASN A 37 -1.19 1.51 -5.95
N ALA A 38 -1.19 0.37 -5.26
CA ALA A 38 -1.04 0.26 -3.82
C ALA A 38 0.04 -0.77 -3.53
N LYS A 39 1.15 -0.35 -2.93
CA LYS A 39 2.30 -1.21 -2.72
C LYS A 39 2.96 -0.97 -1.36
N ALA A 40 3.57 -2.02 -0.84
CA ALA A 40 4.50 -1.94 0.26
C ALA A 40 5.90 -1.69 -0.28
N THR A 41 6.62 -0.73 0.28
CA THR A 41 8.02 -0.43 -0.03
C THR A 41 8.83 -0.35 1.25
N GLY A 42 10.15 -0.57 1.17
CA GLY A 42 11.02 -0.48 2.33
C GLY A 42 10.61 -1.41 3.47
N VAL A 43 10.26 -2.66 3.14
CA VAL A 43 9.87 -3.66 4.14
C VAL A 43 11.09 -3.98 5.00
N THR A 44 10.89 -3.99 6.31
CA THR A 44 11.89 -4.34 7.31
C THR A 44 11.24 -5.27 8.33
N LYS A 45 12.04 -5.84 9.23
CA LYS A 45 11.55 -6.62 10.38
C LYS A 45 10.57 -5.86 11.29
N SER A 46 10.61 -4.51 11.29
CA SER A 46 9.83 -3.65 12.20
C SER A 46 8.67 -2.89 11.57
N GLY A 47 8.55 -2.92 10.24
CA GLY A 47 7.55 -2.13 9.54
C GLY A 47 7.85 -1.99 8.06
N PHE A 48 7.04 -1.17 7.39
CA PHE A 48 7.17 -0.85 5.96
C PHE A 48 6.51 0.50 5.66
N THR A 49 6.71 1.00 4.45
CA THR A 49 5.98 2.16 3.93
C THR A 49 4.85 1.69 3.02
N LEU A 50 3.59 2.00 3.37
CA LEU A 50 2.45 1.85 2.46
C LEU A 50 2.44 3.05 1.51
N ARG A 51 2.58 2.79 0.22
CA ARG A 51 2.55 3.80 -0.84
C ARG A 51 1.33 3.61 -1.73
N LEU A 52 0.51 4.65 -1.79
CA LEU A 52 -0.64 4.77 -2.66
C LEU A 52 -0.34 5.80 -3.73
N GLU A 53 -0.49 5.45 -5.00
CA GLU A 53 -0.14 6.33 -6.11
C GLU A 53 -1.10 6.22 -7.29
N THR A 54 -1.17 7.29 -8.06
CA THR A 54 -1.84 7.39 -9.35
C THR A 54 -0.94 8.17 -10.30
N TRP A 55 -1.21 8.10 -11.59
CA TRP A 55 -0.39 8.76 -12.61
C TRP A 55 -1.23 9.25 -13.78
N SER A 56 -0.56 10.00 -14.66
CA SER A 56 -1.18 10.69 -15.81
C SER A 56 -2.29 11.63 -15.35
N ASN A 57 -3.37 11.73 -16.13
CA ASN A 57 -4.50 12.62 -15.90
C ASN A 57 -5.57 12.06 -14.96
N THR A 58 -5.31 10.96 -14.25
CA THR A 58 -6.30 10.33 -13.37
C THR A 58 -6.76 11.30 -12.27
N LYS A 59 -8.07 11.50 -12.14
CA LYS A 59 -8.68 12.29 -11.05
C LYS A 59 -9.18 11.34 -9.96
N LEU A 60 -8.49 11.33 -8.83
CA LEU A 60 -8.77 10.44 -7.70
C LEU A 60 -9.18 11.25 -6.46
N TYR A 61 -10.42 11.07 -6.00
CA TYR A 61 -10.96 11.74 -4.82
C TYR A 61 -10.51 11.03 -3.54
N CYS A 62 -10.63 9.69 -3.51
CA CYS A 62 -10.27 8.86 -2.37
C CYS A 62 -9.63 7.54 -2.83
N LEU A 63 -8.64 7.06 -2.08
CA LEU A 63 -8.06 5.72 -2.23
C LEU A 63 -7.63 5.21 -0.86
N GLY A 64 -8.04 3.98 -0.55
CA GLY A 64 -7.66 3.29 0.68
C GLY A 64 -7.17 1.88 0.39
N ALA A 65 -6.31 1.37 1.26
CA ALA A 65 -5.80 0.00 1.17
C ALA A 65 -5.80 -0.69 2.53
N ASN A 66 -5.96 -2.01 2.50
CA ASN A 66 -5.64 -2.91 3.59
C ASN A 66 -4.33 -3.62 3.28
N TRP A 67 -3.68 -4.14 4.32
CA TRP A 67 -2.44 -4.89 4.18
C TRP A 67 -2.41 -6.06 5.17
N MET A 68 -1.63 -7.08 4.83
CA MET A 68 -1.33 -8.23 5.67
C MET A 68 0.17 -8.52 5.60
N ALA A 69 0.79 -8.76 6.76
CA ALA A 69 2.17 -9.19 6.86
C ALA A 69 2.21 -10.67 7.24
N CYS A 70 2.88 -11.49 6.44
CA CYS A 70 3.08 -12.91 6.70
C CYS A 70 4.56 -13.21 6.82
N SER A 71 4.97 -13.91 7.89
CA SER A 71 6.29 -14.49 7.95
C SER A 71 6.44 -15.54 6.85
N LYS A 72 7.65 -15.69 6.30
CA LYS A 72 7.95 -16.84 5.46
C LYS A 72 7.94 -18.09 6.35
N PHE A 73 7.28 -19.15 5.91
CA PHE A 73 7.46 -20.46 6.53
C PHE A 73 8.89 -20.91 6.21
N SER A 74 9.70 -21.10 7.25
CA SER A 74 11.03 -21.73 7.15
C SER A 74 10.88 -23.24 7.03
#